data_AF-X0WN60-F1
#
_entry.id   AF-X0WN60-F1
#
_cell.length_a   1.000
_cell.length_b   1.000
_cell.length_c   1.000
_cell.angle_alpha   90.00
_cell.angle_beta   90.00
_cell.angle_gamma   90.00
#
_symmetry.space_group_name_H-M   'P 1'
#
loop_
_entity.id
_entity.type
_entity.pdbx_description
1 polymer ?
#
loop_
_entity_poly.entity_id
_entity_poly.type
_entity_poly.pdbx_seq_one_letter_code
_entity_poly.pdbx_strand_id
1 'polypeptide(L)' 'EVDPVRQAIADSWPRALDDSAAREDWSWAPQFDLQAMTKDMISRLQERLAAARSR' A
#
# COMPACT_ATOMS: atom_id res chain seq x y z
N GLU A 1 -8.23 -9.96 17.76
CA GLU A 1 -9.54 -9.92 17.08
C GLU A 1 -9.64 -8.63 16.29
N VAL A 2 -10.31 -8.61 15.14
CA VAL A 2 -10.47 -7.39 14.34
C VAL A 2 -11.60 -6.55 14.96
N ASP A 3 -11.38 -5.25 15.11
CA ASP A 3 -12.39 -4.30 15.60
C ASP A 3 -13.60 -4.27 14.64
N PRO A 4 -14.82 -4.70 15.06
CA PRO A 4 -15.97 -4.79 14.18
C PRO A 4 -16.37 -3.45 13.55
N VAL A 5 -16.14 -2.34 14.24
CA VAL A 5 -16.46 -0.99 13.71
C VAL A 5 -15.54 -0.67 12.54
N ARG A 6 -14.24 -0.99 12.66
CA ARG A 6 -13.27 -0.77 11.59
C ARG A 6 -13.48 -1.72 10.42
N GLN A 7 -13.86 -2.96 10.70
CA GLN A 7 -14.15 -3.93 9.64
C GLN A 7 -15.38 -3.50 8.82
N ALA A 8 -16.44 -3.01 9.46
CA ALA A 8 -17.62 -2.50 8.75
C ALA A 8 -17.27 -1.31 7.82
N ILE A 9 -16.33 -0.46 8.20
CA ILE A 9 -15.83 0.62 7.34
C ILE A 9 -15.07 0.02 6.14
N ALA A 10 -14.17 -0.94 6.36
CA ALA A 10 -13.42 -1.59 5.28
C ALA A 10 -14.34 -2.34 4.31
N ASP A 11 -15.37 -3.02 4.81
CA ASP A 11 -16.35 -3.76 4.01
C ASP A 11 -17.22 -2.85 3.14
N SER A 12 -17.32 -1.56 3.49
CA SER A 12 -18.06 -0.57 2.69
C SER A 12 -17.28 -0.08 1.45
N TRP A 13 -15.97 -0.34 1.38
CA TRP A 13 -15.13 0.11 0.28
C TRP A 13 -15.12 -0.87 -0.89
N PRO A 14 -14.95 -0.38 -2.13
CA PRO A 14 -14.79 -1.26 -3.29
C PRO A 14 -13.51 -2.09 -3.18
N ARG A 15 -13.58 -3.35 -3.61
CA ARG A 15 -12.43 -4.28 -3.57
C ARG A 15 -11.38 -3.98 -4.64
N ALA A 16 -11.76 -3.30 -5.71
CA ALA A 16 -10.90 -2.88 -6.80
C ALA A 16 -11.48 -1.59 -7.40
N LEU A 17 -10.60 -0.77 -7.97
CA LEU A 17 -10.97 0.44 -8.69
C LEU A 17 -10.61 0.25 -10.15
N ASP A 18 -11.52 0.65 -11.04
CA ASP A 18 -11.22 0.78 -12.45
C ASP A 18 -10.43 2.08 -12.66
N ASP A 19 -9.17 1.95 -13.08
CA ASP A 19 -8.26 3.07 -13.34
C ASP A 19 -8.07 3.36 -14.84
N SER A 20 -8.91 2.79 -15.72
CA SER A 20 -8.82 2.94 -17.19
C SER A 20 -8.79 4.39 -17.66
N ALA A 21 -9.69 5.25 -17.17
CA ALA A 21 -9.72 6.67 -17.54
C ALA A 21 -8.38 7.39 -17.26
N ALA A 22 -7.74 7.10 -16.12
CA ALA A 22 -6.45 7.72 -15.79
C ALA A 22 -5.31 7.20 -16.69
N ARG A 23 -5.39 5.95 -17.14
CA ARG A 23 -4.44 5.38 -18.11
C ARG A 23 -4.59 6.06 -19.47
N GLU A 24 -5.82 6.31 -19.90
CA GLU A 24 -6.11 6.94 -21.19
C GLU A 24 -5.75 8.43 -21.20
N ASP A 25 -6.22 9.18 -20.20
CA ASP A 25 -6.11 10.64 -20.19
C ASP A 25 -4.70 11.12 -19.81
N TRP A 26 -4.03 10.39 -18.92
CA TRP A 26 -2.76 10.84 -18.32
C TRP A 26 -1.63 9.82 -18.42
N SER A 27 -1.84 8.71 -19.16
CA SER A 27 -0.85 7.62 -19.25
C SER A 27 -0.42 7.10 -17.88
N TRP A 28 -1.37 7.06 -16.92
CA TRP A 28 -1.12 6.50 -15.59
C TRP A 28 -0.62 5.05 -15.69
N ALA A 29 0.52 4.75 -15.04
CA ALA A 29 1.16 3.43 -15.10
C ALA A 29 1.84 3.10 -13.76
N PRO A 30 1.15 2.41 -12.82
CA PRO A 30 1.73 2.05 -11.53
C PRO A 30 2.90 1.08 -11.72
N GLN A 31 4.04 1.39 -11.09
CA GLN A 31 5.28 0.61 -11.23
C GLN A 31 5.49 -0.41 -10.10
N PHE A 32 4.75 -0.28 -9.00
CA PHE A 32 4.89 -1.15 -7.83
C PHE A 32 3.67 -2.06 -7.72
N ASP A 33 3.90 -3.35 -7.88
CA ASP A 33 2.95 -4.37 -7.49
C ASP A 33 3.06 -4.67 -5.98
N LEU A 34 2.24 -5.61 -5.50
CA LEU A 34 2.22 -6.01 -4.11
C LEU A 34 3.58 -6.56 -3.62
N GLN A 35 4.29 -7.31 -4.46
CA GLN A 35 5.56 -7.94 -4.08
C GLN A 35 6.68 -6.90 -4.01
N ALA A 36 6.79 -6.05 -5.02
CA ALA A 36 7.77 -4.97 -5.10
C ALA A 36 7.58 -3.99 -3.93
N MET A 37 6.34 -3.57 -3.66
CA MET A 37 6.00 -2.71 -2.52
C MET A 37 6.38 -3.37 -1.20
N THR A 38 6.03 -4.64 -1.00
CA THR A 38 6.32 -5.37 0.25
C THR A 38 7.83 -5.44 0.50
N LYS A 39 8.61 -5.77 -0.54
CA LYS A 39 10.07 -5.85 -0.44
C LYS A 39 10.69 -4.49 -0.09
N ASP A 40 10.27 -3.42 -0.76
CA ASP A 40 10.80 -2.08 -0.51
C ASP A 40 10.48 -1.61 0.92
N MET A 41 9.24 -1.77 1.37
CA MET A 41 8.82 -1.38 2.71
C MET A 41 9.62 -2.09 3.81
N ILE A 42 9.86 -3.39 3.68
CA ILE A 42 10.68 -4.14 4.65
C ILE A 42 12.11 -3.58 4.68
N SER A 43 12.72 -3.33 3.52
CA SER A 43 14.07 -2.75 3.42
C SER A 43 14.15 -1.40 4.15
N ARG A 44 13.20 -0.50 3.88
CA ARG A 44 13.15 0.83 4.52
C ARG A 44 12.94 0.76 6.02
N LEU A 45 12.09 -0.14 6.48
CA LEU A 45 11.85 -0.35 7.91
C LEU A 45 13.10 -0.89 8.62
N GLN A 46 13.84 -1.80 7.99
CA GLN A 46 15.10 -2.32 8.53
C GLN A 46 16.14 -1.22 8.67
N GLU A 47 16.34 -0.39 7.63
CA GLU A 47 17.22 0.79 7.68
C GLU A 47 16.84 1.72 8.84
N ARG A 48 15.55 2.04 8.96
CA ARG A 48 15.05 2.96 10.00
C ARG A 48 15.23 2.40 11.41
N LEU A 49 14.96 1.11 11.61
CA LEU A 49 15.12 0.47 12.93
C LEU A 49 16.60 0.29 13.30
N ALA A 50 17.47 0.01 12.34
CA ALA A 50 18.91 -0.02 12.57
C ALA A 50 19.43 1.36 13.00
N ALA A 51 19.03 2.43 12.27
CA ALA A 51 19.38 3.80 12.60
C ALA A 51 18.81 4.31 13.93
N ALA A 52 17.65 3.78 14.37
CA ALA A 52 17.07 4.10 15.67
C ALA A 52 17.77 3.39 16.84
N ARG A 53 18.31 2.19 16.61
CA ARG A 53 19.07 1.41 17.61
C ARG A 53 20.50 1.89 17.80
N SER A 54 21.04 2.63 16.84
CA SER A 54 22.36 3.26 16.92
C SER A 54 22.35 4.66 17.55
N ARG A 55 21.18 5.14 18.00
CA ARG A 55 21.03 6.37 18.81
C ARG A 55 20.87 5.99 20.27
#